data_AF-A0AB35INS3-F1
#
_entry.id   AF-A0AB35INS3-F1
#
_cell.length_a   1.000
_cell.length_b   1.000
_cell.length_c   1.000
_cell.angle_alpha   90.00
_cell.angle_beta   90.00
_cell.angle_gamma   90.00
#
_symmetry.space_group_name_H-M   'P 1'
#
loop_
_entity.id
_entity.type
_entity.pdbx_description
1 polymer ?
#
loop_
_entity_poly.entity_id
_entity_poly.type
_entity_poly.pdbx_seq_one_letter_code
_entity_poly.pdbx_strand_id
1 'polypeptide(L)'
;MEQVPSYIDKIMCKYSFDKTETEYIENCLLELYKTKKLIGEDIKYWIKSFTDAVHANRFYIDVICEQDLTKYYHRYYRTKKNIRPHSIIYINFGYGYPKELRYGHFAYVHKVDNGKALVIPLVSLKNNERKLRYSEEEIVIVNHGMLTPSLMRFDEMRWIDLQRINENHDVPEKIQTPRGVIIKKLRNYLELEYR
;
A
#
# COMPACT_ATOMS: atom_id res chain seq x y z
N MET A 1 -21.50 31.86 -14.13
CA MET A 1 -21.03 30.65 -13.42
C MET A 1 -19.86 30.10 -14.20
N GLU A 2 -18.63 30.42 -13.78
CA GLU A 2 -17.43 29.80 -14.36
C GLU A 2 -17.43 28.32 -14.00
N GLN A 3 -17.41 27.45 -15.02
CA GLN A 3 -17.13 26.03 -14.82
C GLN A 3 -15.67 25.93 -14.38
N VAL A 4 -15.45 25.62 -13.10
CA VAL A 4 -14.13 25.27 -12.60
C VAL A 4 -13.68 24.03 -13.38
N PRO A 5 -12.60 24.10 -14.18
CA PRO A 5 -12.12 22.95 -14.95
C PRO A 5 -11.89 21.79 -14.00
N SER A 6 -12.28 20.58 -14.41
CA SER A 6 -12.06 19.41 -13.58
C SER A 6 -10.55 19.31 -13.30
N TYR A 7 -10.19 18.79 -12.13
CA TYR A 7 -8.78 18.64 -11.74
C TYR A 7 -7.94 17.89 -12.80
N ILE A 8 -8.60 17.05 -13.61
CA ILE A 8 -8.04 16.36 -14.77
C ILE A 8 -7.59 17.34 -15.87
N ASP A 9 -8.43 18.33 -16.21
CA ASP A 9 -8.14 19.31 -17.27
C ASP A 9 -6.90 20.16 -16.94
N LYS A 10 -6.68 20.44 -15.65
CA LYS A 10 -5.49 21.18 -15.16
C LYS A 10 -4.20 20.34 -15.21
N ILE A 11 -4.29 19.02 -15.11
CA ILE A 11 -3.12 18.13 -15.25
C ILE A 11 -2.74 18.02 -16.73
N MET A 12 -3.73 17.82 -17.60
CA MET A 12 -3.51 17.68 -19.05
C MET A 12 -2.95 18.94 -19.70
N CYS A 13 -3.26 20.14 -19.17
CA CYS A 13 -2.69 21.40 -19.68
C CYS A 13 -1.23 21.65 -19.26
N LYS A 14 -0.71 21.01 -18.20
CA LYS A 14 0.61 21.33 -17.62
C LYS A 14 1.73 20.41 -18.12
N TYR A 15 1.38 19.25 -18.63
CA TYR A 15 2.28 18.32 -19.31
C TYR A 15 1.67 18.01 -20.67
N SER A 16 2.29 18.50 -21.74
CA SER A 16 1.95 18.07 -23.09
C SER A 16 2.45 16.63 -23.27
N PHE A 17 1.66 15.66 -22.82
CA PHE A 17 1.75 14.32 -23.38
C PHE A 17 1.45 14.48 -24.86
N ASP A 18 2.36 14.04 -25.73
CA ASP A 18 2.05 14.08 -27.16
C ASP A 18 0.82 13.18 -27.40
N LYS A 19 0.03 13.48 -28.43
CA LYS A 19 -1.25 12.80 -28.71
C LYS A 19 -1.08 11.27 -28.74
N THR A 20 0.11 10.81 -29.14
CA THR A 20 0.56 9.42 -29.16
C THR A 20 0.66 8.76 -27.78
N GLU A 21 1.05 9.49 -26.73
CA GLU A 21 1.20 8.93 -25.37
C GLU A 21 -0.15 8.76 -24.67
N THR A 22 -1.08 9.70 -24.88
CA THR A 22 -2.46 9.56 -24.39
C THR A 22 -3.16 8.39 -25.08
N GLU A 23 -3.03 8.32 -26.41
CA GLU A 23 -3.57 7.21 -27.22
C GLU A 23 -2.93 5.87 -26.84
N TYR A 24 -1.63 5.84 -26.49
CA TYR A 24 -0.96 4.65 -26.00
C TYR A 24 -1.53 4.16 -24.65
N ILE A 25 -1.73 5.05 -23.67
CA ILE A 25 -2.33 4.69 -22.38
C ILE A 25 -3.75 4.16 -22.58
N GLU A 26 -4.56 4.84 -23.40
CA GLU A 26 -5.92 4.39 -23.73
C GLU A 26 -5.91 3.01 -24.39
N ASN A 27 -5.00 2.77 -25.33
CA ASN A 27 -4.85 1.47 -25.99
C ASN A 27 -4.44 0.37 -25.00
N CYS A 28 -3.49 0.61 -24.09
CA CYS A 28 -3.13 -0.36 -23.05
C CYS A 28 -4.32 -0.70 -22.14
N LEU A 29 -5.10 0.30 -21.73
CA LEU A 29 -6.31 0.08 -20.92
C LEU A 29 -7.36 -0.72 -21.69
N LEU A 30 -7.54 -0.43 -22.99
CA LEU A 30 -8.46 -1.15 -23.87
C LEU A 30 -8.00 -2.60 -24.11
N GLU A 31 -6.70 -2.85 -24.28
CA GLU A 31 -6.15 -4.21 -24.39
C GLU A 31 -6.40 -5.02 -23.11
N LEU A 32 -6.12 -4.44 -21.94
CA LEU A 32 -6.41 -5.06 -20.64
C LEU A 32 -7.90 -5.38 -20.48
N TYR A 33 -8.79 -4.49 -20.93
CA TYR A 33 -10.23 -4.72 -20.92
C TYR A 33 -10.67 -5.80 -21.91
N LYS A 34 -10.09 -5.83 -23.11
CA LYS A 34 -10.39 -6.80 -24.18
C LYS A 34 -9.90 -8.21 -23.88
N THR A 35 -8.85 -8.37 -23.06
CA THR A 35 -8.49 -9.68 -22.47
C THR A 35 -9.57 -10.13 -21.49
N LYS A 36 -10.68 -10.67 -22.04
CA LYS A 36 -11.91 -11.14 -21.39
C LYS A 36 -11.72 -12.30 -20.40
N LYS A 37 -10.91 -12.11 -19.35
CA LYS A 37 -10.81 -13.05 -18.22
C LYS A 37 -10.54 -12.37 -16.87
N LEU A 38 -10.71 -11.06 -16.78
CA LEU A 38 -10.66 -10.33 -15.52
C LEU A 38 -12.09 -10.12 -15.02
N ILE A 39 -12.40 -10.71 -13.87
CA ILE A 39 -13.61 -10.42 -13.10
C ILE A 39 -13.56 -8.92 -12.78
N GLY A 40 -14.64 -8.17 -13.07
CA GLY A 40 -14.61 -6.70 -13.06
C GLY A 40 -14.09 -6.03 -11.79
N GLU A 41 -14.05 -6.75 -10.66
CA GLU A 41 -13.46 -6.29 -9.40
C GLU A 41 -11.93 -6.10 -9.48
N ASP A 42 -11.19 -6.98 -10.16
CA ASP A 42 -9.72 -6.90 -10.22
C ASP A 42 -9.25 -5.65 -10.98
N ILE A 43 -9.94 -5.29 -12.07
CA ILE A 43 -9.69 -4.08 -12.84
C ILE A 43 -10.00 -2.84 -11.99
N LYS A 44 -11.09 -2.86 -11.23
CA LYS A 44 -11.46 -1.75 -10.34
C LYS A 44 -10.37 -1.48 -9.29
N TYR A 45 -9.83 -2.53 -8.66
CA TYR A 45 -8.74 -2.38 -7.70
C TYR A 45 -7.44 -1.90 -8.35
N TRP A 46 -7.17 -2.37 -9.56
CA TRP A 46 -6.02 -1.92 -10.36
C TRP A 46 -6.11 -0.43 -10.68
N ILE A 47 -7.23 0.02 -11.26
CA ILE A 47 -7.46 1.44 -11.59
C ILE A 47 -7.36 2.30 -10.33
N LYS A 48 -8.03 1.91 -9.24
CA LYS A 48 -7.96 2.65 -7.97
C LYS A 48 -6.52 2.80 -7.48
N SER A 49 -5.75 1.71 -7.49
CA SER A 49 -4.37 1.73 -7.00
C SER A 49 -3.43 2.50 -7.90
N PHE A 50 -3.66 2.49 -9.22
CA PHE A 50 -2.95 3.32 -10.17
C PHE A 50 -3.24 4.81 -9.92
N THR A 51 -4.50 5.19 -9.77
CA THR A 51 -4.92 6.56 -9.45
C THR A 51 -4.33 7.04 -8.12
N ASP A 52 -4.38 6.21 -7.07
CA ASP A 52 -3.75 6.50 -5.77
C ASP A 52 -2.25 6.78 -5.92
N ALA A 53 -1.54 5.99 -6.74
CA ALA A 53 -0.12 6.18 -7.00
C ALA A 53 0.17 7.48 -7.78
N VAL A 54 -0.65 7.84 -8.77
CA VAL A 54 -0.53 9.11 -9.50
C VAL A 54 -0.72 10.29 -8.53
N HIS A 55 -1.73 10.24 -7.66
CA HIS A 55 -1.96 11.28 -6.65
C HIS A 55 -0.81 11.38 -5.64
N ALA A 56 -0.26 10.24 -5.19
CA ALA A 56 0.90 10.25 -4.29
C ALA A 56 2.14 10.90 -4.95
N ASN A 57 2.33 10.69 -6.25
CA ASN A 57 3.41 11.31 -7.01
C ASN A 57 3.15 12.78 -7.39
N ARG A 58 1.95 13.33 -7.10
CA ARG A 58 1.68 14.76 -7.28
C ARG A 58 2.65 15.63 -6.47
N PHE A 59 3.07 15.17 -5.29
CA PHE A 59 4.10 15.84 -4.51
C PHE A 59 5.44 15.95 -5.27
N TYR A 60 5.88 14.88 -5.94
CA TYR A 60 7.09 14.91 -6.76
C TYR A 60 6.95 15.92 -7.92
N ILE A 61 5.80 15.93 -8.59
CA ILE A 61 5.48 16.89 -9.65
C ILE A 61 5.58 18.33 -9.12
N ASP A 62 4.87 18.64 -8.03
CA ASP A 62 4.82 20.00 -7.48
C ASP A 62 6.17 20.46 -6.90
N VAL A 63 7.00 19.56 -6.36
CA VAL A 63 8.28 19.90 -5.71
C VAL A 63 9.45 19.92 -6.69
N ILE A 64 9.55 18.89 -7.53
CA ILE A 64 10.72 18.67 -8.40
C ILE A 64 10.49 19.35 -9.75
N CYS A 65 9.34 19.12 -10.38
CA CYS A 65 9.09 19.66 -11.71
C CYS A 65 8.74 21.15 -11.65
N GLU A 66 8.00 21.60 -10.62
CA GLU A 66 7.61 23.02 -10.48
C GLU A 66 8.59 23.84 -9.63
N GLN A 67 9.70 23.23 -9.19
CA GLN A 67 10.79 23.85 -8.41
C GLN A 67 10.34 24.57 -7.12
N ASP A 68 9.23 24.14 -6.51
CA ASP A 68 8.75 24.70 -5.24
C ASP A 68 9.59 24.16 -4.05
N LEU A 69 10.74 24.80 -3.85
CA LEU A 69 11.70 24.47 -2.79
C LEU A 69 11.12 24.65 -1.37
N THR A 70 10.02 25.40 -1.19
CA THR A 70 9.37 25.52 0.12
C THR A 70 8.76 24.19 0.56
N LYS A 71 8.31 23.37 -0.39
CA LYS A 71 7.80 22.01 -0.16
C LYS A 71 8.91 20.94 -0.14
N TYR A 72 10.07 21.23 -0.73
CA TYR A 72 11.24 20.34 -0.75
C TYR A 72 11.77 19.99 0.65
N TYR A 73 11.72 20.94 1.59
CA TYR A 73 12.14 20.72 2.99
C TYR A 73 11.09 19.97 3.84
N HIS A 74 9.87 19.79 3.32
CA HIS A 74 8.91 18.80 3.82
C HIS A 74 9.19 17.40 3.24
N ARG A 75 10.48 17.06 3.03
CA ARG A 75 11.01 15.89 2.32
C ARG A 75 10.39 14.54 2.73
N TYR A 76 9.82 14.47 3.94
CA TYR A 76 9.13 13.29 4.44
C TYR A 76 7.67 13.62 4.72
N TYR A 77 6.79 12.82 4.15
CA TYR A 77 5.39 12.87 4.51
C TYR A 77 5.20 12.58 5.99
N ARG A 78 4.34 13.39 6.62
CA ARG A 78 3.96 13.23 8.00
C ARG A 78 2.49 12.82 8.02
N THR A 79 2.23 11.63 8.53
CA THR A 79 0.87 11.17 8.81
C THR A 79 0.26 12.03 9.91
N LYS A 80 -1.07 12.21 9.91
CA LYS A 80 -1.78 12.92 10.99
C LYS A 80 -1.60 12.22 12.33
N LYS A 81 -1.57 10.88 12.31
CA LYS A 81 -1.32 10.04 13.48
C LYS A 81 0.14 9.59 13.49
N ASN A 82 0.80 9.65 14.64
CA ASN A 82 2.14 9.11 14.80
C ASN A 82 2.13 7.58 14.64
N ILE A 83 2.85 7.06 13.65
CA ILE A 83 2.96 5.62 13.40
C ILE A 83 4.03 5.04 14.31
N ARG A 84 3.71 3.95 15.01
CA ARG A 84 4.59 3.34 16.01
C ARG A 84 4.88 1.88 15.66
N PRO A 85 6.07 1.36 15.98
CA PRO A 85 6.30 -0.08 15.96
C PRO A 85 5.24 -0.83 16.77
N HIS A 86 4.89 -2.04 16.32
CA HIS A 86 3.86 -2.87 16.92
C HIS A 86 2.45 -2.25 16.87
N SER A 87 2.12 -1.60 15.76
CA SER A 87 0.76 -1.15 15.43
C SER A 87 0.30 -1.74 14.10
N ILE A 88 -0.98 -1.52 13.76
CA ILE A 88 -1.56 -1.87 12.46
C ILE A 88 -1.86 -0.59 11.69
N ILE A 89 -1.59 -0.61 10.40
CA ILE A 89 -1.94 0.45 9.45
C ILE A 89 -2.66 -0.16 8.25
N TYR A 90 -3.45 0.63 7.54
CA TYR A 90 -3.97 0.25 6.22
C TYR A 90 -3.15 0.96 5.15
N ILE A 91 -2.56 0.20 4.24
CA ILE A 91 -1.67 0.70 3.20
C ILE A 91 -2.09 0.20 1.82
N ASN A 92 -1.81 1.01 0.80
CA ASN A 92 -1.86 0.56 -0.58
C ASN A 92 -0.45 0.14 -1.04
N PHE A 93 -0.24 -1.17 -1.25
CA PHE A 93 0.99 -1.70 -1.84
C PHE A 93 1.16 -1.27 -3.31
N GLY A 94 0.11 -0.75 -3.92
CA GLY A 94 0.10 -0.28 -5.30
C GLY A 94 -0.04 -1.44 -6.28
N TYR A 95 0.40 -1.18 -7.50
CA TYR A 95 0.61 -2.21 -8.51
C TYR A 95 2.03 -2.77 -8.37
N GLY A 96 2.12 -4.09 -8.27
CA GLY A 96 3.38 -4.84 -8.27
C GLY A 96 3.30 -5.98 -9.29
N TYR A 97 4.34 -6.83 -9.34
CA TYR A 97 4.29 -8.01 -10.18
C TYR A 97 3.16 -8.97 -9.73
N PRO A 98 2.59 -9.80 -10.63
CA PRO A 98 1.41 -10.62 -10.31
C PRO A 98 1.56 -11.61 -9.15
N LYS A 99 2.80 -11.91 -8.74
CA LYS A 99 3.11 -12.82 -7.63
C LYS A 99 3.35 -12.12 -6.30
N GLU A 100 3.42 -10.80 -6.31
CA GLU A 100 3.49 -9.98 -5.11
C GLU A 100 2.08 -9.71 -4.57
N LEU A 101 1.98 -9.44 -3.27
CA LEU A 101 0.79 -8.84 -2.69
C LEU A 101 0.60 -7.43 -3.27
N ARG A 102 -0.64 -7.10 -3.69
CA ARG A 102 -0.99 -5.84 -4.37
C ARG A 102 -2.20 -5.21 -3.69
N TYR A 103 -2.44 -3.93 -3.97
CA TYR A 103 -3.61 -3.19 -3.49
C TYR A 103 -3.64 -2.94 -1.98
N GLY A 104 -4.83 -2.62 -1.47
CA GLY A 104 -5.07 -2.20 -0.09
C GLY A 104 -5.09 -3.37 0.90
N HIS A 105 -4.24 -3.31 1.91
CA HIS A 105 -4.15 -4.33 2.95
C HIS A 105 -3.87 -3.71 4.32
N PHE A 106 -4.32 -4.41 5.38
CA PHE A 106 -3.76 -4.17 6.71
C PHE A 106 -2.30 -4.64 6.75
N ALA A 107 -1.47 -3.93 7.49
CA ALA A 107 -0.08 -4.30 7.68
C ALA A 107 0.39 -4.01 9.10
N TYR A 108 1.17 -4.95 9.62
CA TYR A 108 1.89 -4.82 10.88
C TYR A 108 3.10 -3.90 10.70
N VAL A 109 3.27 -2.92 11.57
CA VAL A 109 4.44 -2.04 11.58
C VAL A 109 5.54 -2.67 12.42
N HIS A 110 6.62 -3.12 11.78
CA HIS A 110 7.77 -3.67 12.47
C HIS A 110 8.73 -2.58 12.97
N LYS A 111 9.07 -1.64 12.09
CA LYS A 111 10.00 -0.53 12.35
C LYS A 111 9.51 0.73 11.61
N VAL A 112 9.76 1.90 12.19
CA VAL A 112 9.56 3.21 11.55
C VAL A 112 10.90 3.93 11.54
N ASP A 113 11.27 4.53 10.41
CA ASP A 113 12.54 5.21 10.23
C ASP A 113 12.44 6.22 9.07
N ASN A 114 12.94 7.44 9.25
CA ASN A 114 13.07 8.48 8.20
C ASN A 114 11.87 8.59 7.23
N GLY A 115 10.66 8.74 7.78
CA GLY A 115 9.42 8.89 6.98
C GLY A 115 8.99 7.61 6.26
N LYS A 116 9.53 6.46 6.65
CA LYS A 116 9.21 5.14 6.10
C LYS A 116 8.90 4.15 7.20
N ALA A 117 8.26 3.05 6.84
CA ALA A 117 8.02 1.94 7.75
C ALA A 117 8.41 0.60 7.10
N LEU A 118 9.04 -0.29 7.87
CA LEU A 118 9.11 -1.70 7.52
C LEU A 118 7.82 -2.37 7.99
N VAL A 119 7.08 -2.91 7.04
CA VAL A 119 5.76 -3.48 7.28
C VAL A 119 5.71 -4.95 6.88
N ILE A 120 4.84 -5.70 7.55
CA ILE A 120 4.53 -7.09 7.20
C ILE A 120 3.02 -7.18 6.97
N PRO A 121 2.55 -7.50 5.75
CA PRO A 121 1.14 -7.48 5.44
C PRO A 121 0.35 -8.57 6.16
N LEU A 122 -0.92 -8.25 6.41
CA LEU A 122 -1.93 -9.12 6.97
C LEU A 122 -3.00 -9.41 5.90
N VAL A 123 -3.36 -10.67 5.76
CA VAL A 123 -4.43 -11.12 4.86
C VAL A 123 -5.47 -11.93 5.63
N SER A 124 -6.71 -11.91 5.15
CA SER A 124 -7.78 -12.69 5.77
C SER A 124 -7.52 -14.19 5.64
N LEU A 125 -7.75 -14.92 6.72
CA LEU A 125 -7.81 -16.39 6.71
C LEU A 125 -9.12 -16.82 6.06
N LYS A 126 -9.04 -17.33 4.82
CA LYS A 126 -10.22 -17.83 4.08
C LYS A 126 -10.41 -19.35 4.21
N ASN A 127 -9.39 -20.08 4.65
CA ASN A 127 -9.43 -21.53 4.82
C ASN A 127 -8.57 -21.95 6.02
N ASN A 128 -9.23 -22.25 7.13
CA ASN A 128 -8.57 -22.60 8.40
C ASN A 128 -7.96 -24.01 8.40
N GLU A 129 -8.26 -24.84 7.40
CA GLU A 129 -7.74 -26.21 7.32
C GLU A 129 -6.35 -26.27 6.64
N ARG A 130 -5.93 -25.18 6.00
CA ARG A 130 -4.65 -25.17 5.29
C ARG A 130 -3.49 -25.07 6.28
N LYS A 131 -2.51 -25.98 6.15
CA LYS A 131 -1.22 -25.83 6.83
C LYS A 131 -0.56 -24.51 6.45
N LEU A 132 -0.09 -23.78 7.46
CA LEU A 132 0.66 -22.54 7.28
C LEU A 132 1.98 -22.83 6.54
N ARG A 133 2.35 -21.93 5.64
CA ARG A 133 3.67 -21.97 5.00
C ARG A 133 4.73 -21.53 6.01
N TYR A 134 5.99 -21.86 5.71
CA TYR A 134 7.11 -21.40 6.51
C TYR A 134 7.16 -19.86 6.64
N SER A 135 6.80 -19.14 5.57
CA SER A 135 6.72 -17.67 5.50
C SER A 135 5.47 -17.05 6.14
N GLU A 136 4.68 -17.83 6.86
CA GLU A 136 3.38 -17.41 7.40
C GLU A 136 3.27 -17.63 8.91
N GLU A 137 2.51 -16.76 9.57
CA GLU A 137 2.11 -16.89 10.98
C GLU A 137 0.69 -16.39 11.15
N GLU A 138 -0.13 -17.11 11.91
CA GLU A 138 -1.42 -16.60 12.33
C GLU A 138 -1.23 -15.65 13.52
N ILE A 139 -1.83 -14.46 13.42
CA ILE A 139 -1.91 -13.52 14.52
C ILE A 139 -3.37 -13.19 14.84
N VAL A 140 -3.61 -12.77 16.07
CA VAL A 140 -4.91 -12.29 16.52
C VAL A 140 -4.84 -10.79 16.67
N ILE A 141 -5.77 -10.11 16.02
CA ILE A 141 -5.99 -8.67 16.14
C ILE A 141 -7.35 -8.40 16.78
N VAL A 142 -7.53 -7.22 17.36
CA VAL A 142 -8.83 -6.77 17.86
C VAL A 142 -9.40 -5.79 16.86
N ASN A 143 -10.53 -6.14 16.26
CA ASN A 143 -11.22 -5.31 15.29
C ASN A 143 -12.66 -5.09 15.76
N HIS A 144 -13.03 -3.85 16.04
CA HIS A 144 -14.33 -3.50 16.62
C HIS A 144 -14.68 -4.34 17.87
N GLY A 145 -13.72 -4.46 18.80
CA GLY A 145 -13.84 -5.30 20.00
C GLY A 145 -13.82 -6.81 19.78
N MET A 146 -13.77 -7.30 18.54
CA MET A 146 -13.77 -8.73 18.21
C MET A 146 -12.36 -9.28 17.97
N LEU A 147 -12.07 -10.44 18.56
CA LEU A 147 -10.86 -11.21 18.25
C LEU A 147 -10.96 -11.74 16.83
N THR A 148 -10.10 -11.23 15.95
CA THR A 148 -10.09 -11.55 14.53
C THR A 148 -8.75 -12.21 14.17
N PRO A 149 -8.74 -13.49 13.80
CA PRO A 149 -7.57 -14.14 13.23
C PRO A 149 -7.15 -13.46 11.93
N SER A 150 -5.85 -13.33 11.70
CA SER A 150 -5.27 -12.74 10.49
C SER A 150 -3.96 -13.43 10.15
N LEU A 151 -3.74 -13.67 8.86
CA LEU A 151 -2.53 -14.33 8.37
C LEU A 151 -1.46 -13.29 8.06
N MET A 152 -0.36 -13.31 8.82
CA MET A 152 0.82 -12.50 8.56
C MET A 152 1.71 -13.17 7.50
N ARG A 153 2.14 -12.39 6.50
CA ARG A 153 2.92 -12.86 5.34
C ARG A 153 4.32 -12.27 5.34
N PHE A 154 5.30 -13.02 5.85
CA PHE A 154 6.70 -12.55 5.98
C PHE A 154 7.42 -12.44 4.64
N ASP A 155 7.05 -13.27 3.66
CA ASP A 155 7.57 -13.23 2.29
C ASP A 155 7.16 -11.97 1.51
N GLU A 156 6.18 -11.22 2.03
CA GLU A 156 5.66 -10.00 1.44
C GLU A 156 6.06 -8.75 2.24
N MET A 157 7.02 -8.87 3.17
CA MET A 157 7.50 -7.74 3.98
C MET A 157 8.18 -6.68 3.11
N ARG A 158 7.93 -5.39 3.37
CA ARG A 158 8.49 -4.31 2.57
C ARG A 158 8.74 -3.04 3.38
N TRP A 159 9.73 -2.28 2.95
CA TRP A 159 9.82 -0.87 3.32
C TRP A 159 8.84 -0.06 2.47
N ILE A 160 8.02 0.76 3.11
CA ILE A 160 7.04 1.62 2.47
C ILE A 160 7.23 3.07 2.90
N ASP A 161 6.98 3.99 1.98
CA ASP A 161 6.85 5.41 2.32
C ASP A 161 5.53 5.64 3.06
N LEU A 162 5.55 6.46 4.12
CA LEU A 162 4.35 6.72 4.93
C LEU A 162 3.21 7.37 4.13
N GLN A 163 3.50 7.98 2.96
CA GLN A 163 2.47 8.44 2.01
C GLN A 163 1.50 7.35 1.55
N ARG A 164 1.89 6.07 1.66
CA ARG A 164 1.06 4.93 1.23
C ARG A 164 -0.05 4.59 2.23
N ILE A 165 -0.03 5.20 3.41
CA ILE A 165 -1.03 4.96 4.46
C ILE A 165 -2.34 5.65 4.07
N ASN A 166 -3.42 4.87 4.01
CA ASN A 166 -4.76 5.44 3.91
C ASN A 166 -5.25 5.82 5.30
N GLU A 167 -5.06 7.08 5.67
CA GLU A 167 -5.43 7.58 7.00
C GLU A 167 -6.94 7.68 7.24
N ASN A 168 -7.75 7.54 6.19
CA ASN A 168 -9.21 7.56 6.26
C ASN A 168 -9.82 6.15 6.40
N HIS A 169 -9.01 5.10 6.25
CA HIS A 169 -9.47 3.73 6.43
C HIS A 169 -9.41 3.36 7.92
N ASP A 170 -10.45 2.71 8.42
CA ASP A 170 -10.44 2.22 9.80
C ASP A 170 -9.44 1.08 9.97
N VAL A 171 -8.76 1.03 11.11
CA VAL A 171 -7.74 0.01 11.38
C VAL A 171 -8.06 -0.72 12.67
N PRO A 172 -7.72 -2.01 12.75
CA PRO A 172 -7.88 -2.76 13.98
C PRO A 172 -7.21 -2.05 15.16
N GLU A 173 -7.87 -2.09 16.31
CA GLU A 173 -7.55 -1.33 17.52
C GLU A 173 -6.18 -1.70 18.09
N LYS A 174 -5.87 -3.00 18.12
CA LYS A 174 -4.61 -3.53 18.65
C LYS A 174 -4.31 -4.92 18.13
N ILE A 175 -3.07 -5.34 18.36
CA ILE A 175 -2.61 -6.71 18.13
C ILE A 175 -2.67 -7.43 19.47
N GLN A 176 -3.41 -8.55 19.52
CA GLN A 176 -3.49 -9.39 20.71
C GLN A 176 -2.31 -10.37 20.79
N THR A 177 -1.80 -10.83 19.64
CA THR A 177 -0.60 -11.67 19.60
C THR A 177 0.62 -10.93 20.16
N PRO A 178 1.35 -11.51 21.13
CA PRO A 178 2.52 -10.84 21.71
C PRO A 178 3.61 -10.53 20.68
N ARG A 179 4.19 -9.33 20.76
CA ARG A 179 5.29 -8.88 19.89
C ARG A 179 6.46 -9.88 19.82
N GLY A 180 6.78 -10.54 20.93
CA GLY A 180 7.87 -11.52 21.02
C GLY A 180 7.68 -12.72 20.09
N VAL A 181 6.44 -13.18 19.90
CA VAL A 181 6.11 -14.29 18.99
C VAL A 181 6.39 -13.87 17.55
N ILE A 182 5.93 -12.68 17.16
CA ILE A 182 6.13 -12.12 15.81
C ILE A 182 7.63 -11.93 15.52
N ILE A 183 8.39 -11.39 16.48
CA ILE A 183 9.84 -11.18 16.32
C ILE A 183 10.59 -12.50 16.19
N LYS A 184 10.24 -13.51 17.00
CA LYS A 184 10.85 -14.84 16.91
C LYS A 184 10.62 -15.43 15.52
N LYS A 185 9.37 -15.41 15.04
CA LYS A 185 9.03 -15.89 13.70
C LYS A 185 9.77 -15.15 12.59
N LEU A 186 9.87 -13.82 12.67
CA LEU A 186 10.62 -13.01 11.71
C LEU A 186 12.10 -13.41 11.66
N ARG A 187 12.74 -13.56 12.82
CA ARG A 187 14.14 -13.99 12.92
C ARG A 187 14.35 -15.36 12.30
N ASN A 188 13.46 -16.30 12.61
CA ASN A 188 13.50 -17.63 12.04
C ASN A 188 13.38 -17.56 10.52
N TYR A 189 12.36 -16.87 10.00
CA TYR A 189 12.11 -16.72 8.57
C TYR A 189 13.30 -16.10 7.80
N LEU A 190 13.96 -15.11 8.40
CA LEU A 190 15.13 -14.46 7.83
C LEU A 190 16.44 -15.23 8.11
N GLU A 191 16.37 -16.40 8.73
CA GLU A 191 17.52 -17.24 9.09
C GLU A 191 18.57 -16.46 9.91
N LEU A 192 18.12 -15.56 10.79
CA LEU A 192 18.95 -14.71 11.62
C LEU A 192 19.39 -15.36 12.93
N GLU A 193 19.04 -16.62 13.16
CA GLU A 193 19.60 -17.40 14.26
C GLU A 193 20.99 -17.91 13.84
N TYR A 194 22.01 -17.54 14.62
CA TYR A 194 23.39 -17.98 14.42
C TYR A 194 23.47 -19.52 14.42
N ARG A 195 24.09 -20.09 13.37
CA ARG A 195 24.87 -21.32 13.53
C ARG A 195 26.14 -21.01 14.30
#